data_AF-A0A090UZE4-F1
#
_entry.id   AF-A0A090UZE4-F1
#
_cell.length_a   1.000
_cell.length_b   1.000
_cell.length_c   1.000
_cell.angle_alpha   90.00
_cell.angle_beta   90.00
_cell.angle_gamma   90.00
#
_symmetry.space_group_name_H-M   'P 1'
#
loop_
_entity.id
_entity.type
_entity.pdbx_description
1 polymer ?
#
loop_
_entity_poly.entity_id
_entity_poly.type
_entity_poly.pdbx_seq_one_letter_code
_entity_poly.pdbx_strand_id
1 'polypeptide(L)'
;MKKASVTVDYADDIWRSLERDIFPAIGDISVTEIKAHTLVKAVQPVQARGALETVRRLCQRINEVMIYAQNTGLIDAVPSVKTIISTATPVL
;
A
#
# COMPACT_ATOMS: atom_id res chain seq x y z
N MET A 1 0.50 0.21 29.14
CA MET A 1 1.04 0.86 27.93
C MET A 1 1.59 -0.24 27.02
N LYS A 2 0.88 -0.60 25.95
CA LYS A 2 1.26 -1.73 25.08
C LYS A 2 2.33 -1.26 24.10
N LYS A 3 3.57 -1.72 24.29
CA LYS A 3 4.70 -1.42 23.41
C LYS A 3 4.37 -1.96 22.02
N ALA A 4 4.30 -1.06 21.04
CA ALA A 4 4.28 -1.41 19.62
C ALA A 4 5.68 -1.89 19.22
N SER A 5 6.07 -3.06 19.72
CA SER A 5 7.20 -3.78 19.15
C SER A 5 6.67 -4.45 17.89
N VAL A 6 6.65 -3.69 16.79
CA VAL A 6 6.88 -4.27 15.47
C VAL A 6 8.19 -5.05 15.62
N THR A 7 8.08 -6.36 15.80
CA THR A 7 9.24 -7.24 15.72
C THR A 7 9.87 -7.03 14.35
N VAL A 8 11.19 -7.02 14.27
CA VAL A 8 11.94 -6.85 13.00
C VAL A 8 11.40 -7.79 11.91
N ASP A 9 10.97 -8.98 12.32
CA ASP A 9 10.28 -9.99 11.50
C ASP A 9 8.97 -9.47 10.84
N TYR A 10 8.17 -8.68 11.55
CA TYR A 10 6.94 -8.10 11.00
C TYR A 10 7.23 -7.03 9.94
N ALA A 11 8.29 -6.24 10.12
CA ALA A 11 8.72 -5.28 9.10
C ALA A 11 9.25 -6.00 7.84
N ASP A 12 9.99 -7.11 8.01
CA ASP A 12 10.48 -7.94 6.90
C ASP A 12 9.33 -8.60 6.12
N ASP A 13 8.30 -9.13 6.81
CA ASP A 13 7.10 -9.67 6.16
C ASP A 13 6.35 -8.63 5.32
N ILE A 14 6.20 -7.41 5.88
CA ILE A 14 5.59 -6.30 5.16
C ILE A 14 6.40 -5.98 3.91
N TRP A 15 7.72 -5.84 4.06
CA TRP A 15 8.63 -5.50 2.98
C TRP A 15 8.59 -6.53 1.85
N ARG A 16 8.74 -7.82 2.17
CA ARG A 16 8.65 -8.92 1.20
C ARG A 16 7.32 -8.97 0.46
N SER A 17 6.23 -8.68 1.17
CA SER A 17 4.90 -8.61 0.55
C SER A 17 4.80 -7.45 -0.45
N LEU A 18 5.40 -6.30 -0.13
CA LEU A 18 5.46 -5.15 -1.04
C LEU A 18 6.37 -5.45 -2.25
N GLU A 19 7.54 -6.05 -2.02
CA GLU A 19 8.45 -6.46 -3.10
C GLU A 19 7.82 -7.43 -4.08
N ARG A 20 7.03 -8.40 -3.59
CA ARG A 20 6.39 -9.40 -4.44
C ARG A 20 5.17 -8.87 -5.18
N ASP A 21 4.28 -8.15 -4.48
CA ASP A 21 2.95 -7.84 -5.02
C ASP A 21 2.83 -6.39 -5.54
N ILE A 22 3.68 -5.46 -5.10
CA ILE A 22 3.51 -4.02 -5.36
C ILE A 22 4.67 -3.42 -6.17
N PHE A 23 5.92 -3.66 -5.79
CA PHE A 23 7.09 -3.11 -6.47
C PHE A 23 7.21 -3.50 -7.96
N PRO A 24 6.74 -4.66 -8.44
CA PRO A 24 6.77 -4.93 -9.88
C PRO A 24 5.95 -3.93 -10.70
N ALA A 25 4.97 -3.26 -10.08
CA ALA A 25 4.11 -2.27 -10.73
C ALA A 25 4.54 -0.81 -10.47
N ILE A 26 5.20 -0.53 -9.34
CA ILE A 26 5.50 0.86 -8.92
C ILE A 26 6.95 1.10 -8.47
N GLY A 27 7.80 0.09 -8.43
CA GLY A 27 9.13 0.16 -7.82
C GLY A 27 10.12 1.06 -8.57
N ASP A 28 9.86 1.33 -9.84
CA ASP A 28 10.64 2.27 -10.67
C ASP A 28 10.10 3.71 -10.60
N ILE A 29 8.99 3.94 -9.90
CA ILE A 29 8.33 5.24 -9.79
C ILE A 29 8.77 5.90 -8.49
N SER A 30 9.31 7.12 -8.58
CA SER A 30 9.63 7.94 -7.42
C SER A 30 8.41 8.06 -6.50
N VAL A 31 8.59 7.96 -5.18
CA VAL A 31 7.49 8.11 -4.20
C VAL A 31 6.72 9.42 -4.37
N THR A 32 7.40 10.47 -4.84
CA THR A 32 6.88 11.79 -5.22
C THR A 32 5.94 11.79 -6.43
N GLU A 33 6.05 10.78 -7.30
CA GLU A 33 5.32 10.66 -8.56
C GLU A 33 4.27 9.55 -8.52
N ILE A 34 4.16 8.83 -7.41
CA ILE A 34 3.13 7.80 -7.22
C ILE A 34 1.75 8.44 -7.23
N LYS A 35 0.97 8.09 -8.25
CA LYS A 35 -0.41 8.51 -8.42
C LYS A 35 -1.39 7.40 -8.00
N ALA A 36 -2.58 7.78 -7.56
CA ALA A 36 -3.61 6.84 -7.09
C ALA A 36 -3.95 5.74 -8.11
N HIS A 37 -4.08 6.07 -9.40
CA HIS A 37 -4.35 5.08 -10.46
C HIS A 37 -3.24 4.03 -10.64
N THR A 38 -1.98 4.37 -10.35
CA THR A 38 -0.86 3.44 -10.42
C THR A 38 -0.94 2.42 -9.29
N LEU A 39 -1.28 2.89 -8.09
CA LEU A 39 -1.52 2.01 -6.94
C LEU A 39 -2.72 1.08 -7.16
N VAL A 40 -3.79 1.56 -7.80
CA VAL A 40 -4.93 0.72 -8.20
C VAL A 40 -4.46 -0.39 -9.15
N LYS A 41 -3.70 -0.05 -10.19
CA LYS A 41 -3.15 -1.04 -11.13
C LYS A 41 -2.25 -2.08 -10.43
N ALA A 42 -1.47 -1.65 -9.45
CA ALA A 42 -0.60 -2.54 -8.68
C ALA A 42 -1.38 -3.60 -7.90
N VAL A 43 -2.57 -3.27 -7.38
CA VAL A 43 -3.40 -4.23 -6.63
C VAL A 43 -4.37 -5.03 -7.50
N GLN A 44 -4.64 -4.62 -8.75
CA GLN A 44 -5.52 -5.35 -9.67
C GLN A 44 -5.19 -6.85 -9.84
N PRO A 45 -3.92 -7.28 -10.03
CA PRO A 45 -3.61 -8.72 -10.15
C PRO A 45 -3.91 -9.50 -8.86
N VAL A 46 -3.74 -8.87 -7.70
CA VAL A 46 -4.08 -9.43 -6.38
C VAL A 46 -5.59 -9.53 -6.18
N GLN A 47 -6.35 -8.59 -6.74
CA GLN A 47 -7.80 -8.63 -6.75
C GLN A 47 -8.34 -9.68 -7.72
N ALA A 48 -7.75 -9.81 -8.91
CA ALA A 48 -8.17 -10.75 -9.95
C ALA A 48 -8.03 -12.22 -9.51
N ARG A 49 -7.08 -12.53 -8.63
CA ARG A 49 -6.92 -13.85 -8.00
C ARG A 49 -7.89 -14.14 -6.84
N GLY A 50 -8.79 -13.20 -6.51
CA GLY A 50 -9.78 -13.34 -5.43
C GLY A 50 -9.22 -13.14 -4.01
N ALA A 51 -7.99 -12.67 -3.86
CA ALA A 51 -7.33 -12.51 -2.57
C ALA A 51 -7.68 -11.17 -1.88
N LEU A 52 -8.97 -10.95 -1.59
CA LEU A 52 -9.49 -9.66 -1.11
C LEU A 52 -8.90 -9.21 0.23
N GLU A 53 -8.64 -10.13 1.16
CA GLU A 53 -7.93 -9.81 2.41
C GLU A 53 -6.50 -9.33 2.16
N THR A 54 -5.81 -9.91 1.17
CA THR A 54 -4.46 -9.47 0.76
C THR A 54 -4.54 -8.08 0.15
N VAL A 55 -5.51 -7.80 -0.73
CA VAL A 55 -5.73 -6.44 -1.27
C VAL A 55 -5.90 -5.44 -0.13
N ARG A 56 -6.79 -5.72 0.82
CA ARG A 56 -7.04 -4.83 1.97
C ARG A 56 -5.76 -4.55 2.78
N ARG A 57 -4.97 -5.58 3.07
CA ARG A 57 -3.69 -5.42 3.80
C ARG A 57 -2.68 -4.58 3.00
N LEU A 58 -2.57 -4.80 1.69
CA LEU A 58 -1.67 -4.04 0.83
C LEU A 58 -2.09 -2.56 0.77
N CYS A 59 -3.38 -2.27 0.60
CA CYS A 59 -3.89 -0.89 0.61
C CYS A 59 -3.59 -0.16 1.92
N GLN A 60 -3.77 -0.83 3.06
CA GLN A 60 -3.44 -0.25 4.37
C GLN A 60 -1.94 0.04 4.48
N ARG A 61 -1.07 -0.90 4.10
CA ARG A 61 0.39 -0.74 4.13
C ARG A 61 0.85 0.41 3.24
N ILE A 62 0.33 0.48 2.01
CA ILE A 62 0.62 1.58 1.07
C ILE A 62 0.20 2.92 1.65
N ASN A 63 -0.99 3.00 2.26
CA ASN A 63 -1.47 4.23 2.89
C ASN A 63 -0.52 4.73 4.00
N GLU A 64 -0.05 3.83 4.87
CA GLU A 64 0.92 4.18 5.92
C GLU A 64 2.24 4.71 5.34
N VAL A 65 2.75 4.09 4.26
CA VAL A 65 3.97 4.55 3.58
C VAL A 65 3.78 5.95 2.97
N MET A 66 2.63 6.22 2.33
CA MET A 66 2.36 7.53 1.75
C MET A 66 2.20 8.61 2.84
N ILE A 67 1.52 8.30 3.95
CA ILE A 67 1.40 9.20 5.10
C ILE A 67 2.79 9.50 5.70
N TYR A 68 3.65 8.49 5.84
CA TYR A 68 5.03 8.69 6.29
C TYR A 68 5.82 9.59 5.33
N ALA A 69 5.71 9.36 4.02
CA ALA A 69 6.36 10.20 3.01
C ALA A 69 5.87 11.65 3.09
N GLN A 70 4.59 11.90 3.36
CA GLN A 70 4.08 13.25 3.55
C GLN A 70 4.62 13.89 4.84
N ASN A 71 4.57 13.16 5.95
CA ASN A 71 5.04 13.68 7.25
C ASN A 71 6.54 13.98 7.26
N THR A 72 7.33 13.29 6.44
CA THR A 72 8.77 13.53 6.27
C THR A 72 9.09 14.62 5.25
N GLY A 73 8.08 15.19 4.59
CA GLY A 73 8.24 16.23 3.57
C GLY A 73 8.72 15.71 2.21
N LEU A 74 8.68 14.39 1.99
CA LEU A 74 9.02 13.80 0.70
C LEU A 74 7.93 14.03 -0.35
N ILE A 75 6.66 14.17 0.05
CA ILE A 75 5.54 14.47 -0.86
C ILE A 75 4.65 15.57 -0.29
N ASP A 76 4.07 16.39 -1.16
CA ASP A 76 3.21 17.52 -0.76
C ASP A 76 1.79 17.06 -0.40
N ALA A 77 1.27 16.04 -1.08
CA ALA A 77 -0.07 15.48 -0.88
C ALA A 77 -0.06 13.95 -0.95
N VAL A 78 -0.72 13.28 0.00
CA VAL A 78 -1.02 11.83 -0.10
C VAL A 78 -2.04 11.62 -1.22
N PRO A 79 -1.73 10.84 -2.27
CA PRO A 79 -2.72 10.45 -3.26
C PRO A 79 -3.82 9.66 -2.54
N SER A 80 -5.09 10.05 -2.70
CA SER A 80 -6.21 9.52 -1.92
C SER A 80 -6.35 7.99 -2.07
N VAL A 81 -5.75 7.21 -1.16
CA VAL A 81 -5.80 5.74 -1.14
C VAL A 81 -7.22 5.21 -0.84
N LYS A 82 -8.12 6.09 -0.38
CA LYS A 82 -9.54 5.80 -0.12
C LYS A 82 -10.24 5.11 -1.30
N THR A 83 -9.87 5.43 -2.55
CA THR A 83 -10.44 4.82 -3.75
C THR A 83 -10.08 3.33 -3.92
N ILE A 84 -8.91 2.90 -3.44
CA ILE A 84 -8.45 1.51 -3.62
C ILE A 84 -9.20 0.57 -2.67
N ILE A 85 -9.49 1.03 -1.45
CA ILE A 85 -10.23 0.25 -0.46
C ILE A 85 -11.71 0.13 -0.86
N SER A 86 -12.27 1.18 -1.46
CA SER A 86 -13.67 1.22 -1.93
C SER A 86 -13.93 0.38 -3.18
N THR A 87 -12.89 0.02 -3.94
CA THR A 87 -13.02 -0.85 -5.13
C THR A 87 -12.79 -2.33 -4.82
N ALA A 88 -12.03 -2.63 -3.77
CA ALA A 88 -11.82 -3.99 -3.26
C ALA A 88 -12.95 -4.50 -2.34
N THR A 89 -13.80 -3.59 -1.87
CA THR A 89 -14.99 -3.91 -1.07
C THR A 89 -16.19 -3.36 -1.83
N PRO A 90 -16.93 -4.15 -2.63
CA PRO A 90 -18.31 -3.78 -2.87
C PRO A 90 -18.96 -3.70 -1.49
N VAL A 91 -19.59 -2.57 -1.21
CA VAL A 91 -20.41 -2.30 -0.03
C VAL A 91 -21.12 -3.58 0.46
N LEU A 92 -20.93 -3.90 1.75
CA LEU A 92 -22.00 -4.55 2.52
C LEU A 92 -23.11 -3.51 2.73
#